data_AF-A0A7S2B2D4-F1
#
_entry.id   AF-A0A7S2B2D4-F1
#
_cell.length_a   1.000
_cell.length_b   1.000
_cell.length_c   1.000
_cell.angle_alpha   90.00
_cell.angle_beta   90.00
_cell.angle_gamma   90.00
#
_symmetry.space_group_name_H-M   'P 1'
#
loop_
_entity.id
_entity.type
_entity.pdbx_description
1 polymer ?
#
loop_
_entity_poly.entity_id
_entity_poly.type
_entity_poly.pdbx_seq_one_letter_code
_entity_poly.pdbx_strand_id
1 'polypeptide(L)'
;AAAGLPTTVQTDDVRPATSSRRKQPPTETVWMLEVEGEGWNEAFLPTIKRAERVIERCADPSQSYRSRLDRDVNAVVNFLSDHCDLTRDAASKVLDEASMWQKTKEGRPLIDRRRRKRVLRNMPGVVATLVAAGVP
;
A
#
# COMPACT_ATOMS: atom_id res chain seq x y z
N ALA A 1 52.50 -26.68 -64.19
CA ALA A 1 53.39 -25.76 -63.46
C ALA A 1 52.50 -24.71 -62.79
N ALA A 2 52.31 -24.82 -61.48
CA ALA A 2 53.04 -24.02 -60.47
C ALA A 2 52.57 -22.55 -60.51
N ALA A 3 51.74 -22.13 -59.56
CA ALA A 3 52.15 -21.41 -58.32
C ALA A 3 52.18 -19.88 -58.57
N GLY A 4 51.59 -18.99 -57.76
CA GLY A 4 51.11 -19.15 -56.39
C GLY A 4 50.25 -17.98 -55.88
N LEU A 5 49.80 -18.23 -54.65
CA LEU A 5 48.99 -17.51 -53.66
C LEU A 5 49.50 -16.09 -53.28
N PRO A 6 48.99 -15.45 -52.20
CA PRO A 6 47.63 -15.04 -51.87
C PRO A 6 47.60 -13.57 -51.41
N THR A 7 46.43 -12.95 -51.19
CA THR A 7 46.35 -11.84 -50.24
C THR A 7 45.11 -11.97 -49.38
N THR A 8 45.38 -11.74 -48.10
CA THR A 8 44.70 -12.04 -46.86
C THR A 8 43.50 -11.15 -46.54
N VAL A 9 42.52 -11.75 -45.83
CA VAL A 9 41.87 -11.30 -44.57
C VAL A 9 41.31 -9.86 -44.60
N GLN A 10 40.01 -9.63 -44.42
CA GLN A 10 39.40 -9.55 -43.09
C GLN A 10 37.90 -9.89 -43.14
N THR A 11 37.53 -10.96 -42.43
CA THR A 11 36.21 -11.16 -41.86
C THR A 11 36.06 -10.19 -40.69
N ASP A 12 35.26 -9.15 -40.87
CA ASP A 12 34.74 -8.36 -39.74
C ASP A 12 33.75 -9.24 -38.96
N ASP A 13 34.26 -9.89 -37.92
CA ASP A 13 33.47 -10.45 -36.83
C ASP A 13 32.74 -9.29 -36.11
N VAL A 14 31.58 -8.90 -36.63
CA VAL A 14 30.63 -8.07 -35.90
C VAL A 14 30.06 -8.94 -34.78
N ARG A 15 30.74 -8.93 -33.63
CA ARG A 15 30.20 -9.41 -32.35
C ARG A 15 28.82 -8.78 -32.15
N PRO A 16 27.74 -9.56 -31.95
CA PRO A 16 26.48 -8.96 -31.53
C PRO A 16 26.72 -8.37 -30.14
N ALA A 17 26.59 -7.05 -30.05
CA ALA A 17 26.57 -6.34 -28.79
C ALA A 17 25.54 -7.03 -27.89
N THR A 18 26.00 -7.50 -26.73
CA THR A 18 25.15 -8.06 -25.68
C THR A 18 24.12 -7.00 -25.30
N SER A 19 22.91 -7.13 -25.85
CA SER A 19 21.79 -6.29 -25.47
C SER A 19 21.54 -6.51 -23.98
N SER A 20 21.86 -5.50 -23.18
CA SER A 20 21.47 -5.47 -21.79
C SER A 20 19.94 -5.39 -21.78
N ARG A 21 19.29 -6.54 -21.58
CA ARG A 21 17.85 -6.66 -21.40
C ARG A 21 17.47 -5.83 -20.18
N ARG A 22 17.11 -4.56 -20.39
CA ARG A 22 16.58 -3.68 -19.35
C ARG A 22 15.41 -4.42 -18.71
N LYS A 23 15.56 -4.80 -17.43
CA LYS A 23 14.48 -5.41 -16.66
C LYS A 23 13.35 -4.40 -16.62
N GLN A 24 12.29 -4.63 -17.40
CA GLN A 24 11.08 -3.82 -17.33
C GLN A 24 10.56 -3.85 -15.89
N PRO A 25 10.10 -2.72 -15.36
CA PRO A 25 9.57 -2.68 -14.00
C PRO A 25 8.34 -3.60 -13.94
N PRO A 26 8.10 -4.27 -12.79
CA PRO A 26 6.98 -5.19 -12.67
C PRO A 26 5.67 -4.42 -12.87
N THR A 27 4.84 -4.84 -13.82
CA THR A 27 3.53 -4.26 -14.11
C THR A 27 2.42 -5.11 -13.50
N GLU A 28 1.38 -4.47 -12.98
CA GLU A 28 0.13 -5.12 -12.57
C GLU A 28 -0.99 -4.78 -13.54
N THR A 29 -1.87 -5.75 -13.82
CA THR A 29 -3.08 -5.51 -14.60
C THR A 29 -4.13 -4.86 -13.71
N VAL A 30 -4.54 -3.64 -14.04
CA VAL A 30 -5.61 -2.90 -13.35
C VAL A 30 -6.83 -2.80 -14.27
N TRP A 31 -8.01 -2.99 -13.69
CA TRP A 31 -9.28 -2.77 -14.36
C TRP A 31 -9.82 -1.41 -13.93
N MET A 32 -10.00 -0.51 -14.89
CA MET A 32 -10.49 0.85 -14.67
C MET A 32 -11.91 0.96 -15.20
N LEU A 33 -12.78 1.63 -14.44
CA LEU A 33 -14.09 2.05 -14.89
C LEU A 33 -13.98 3.50 -15.34
N GLU A 34 -14.21 3.75 -16.62
CA GLU A 34 -14.24 5.10 -17.19
C GLU A 34 -15.66 5.39 -17.65
N VAL A 35 -16.19 6.55 -17.25
CA VAL A 35 -17.43 7.08 -17.79
C VAL A 35 -17.06 8.05 -18.91
N GLU A 36 -17.59 7.82 -20.11
CA GLU A 36 -17.29 8.66 -21.27
C GLU A 36 -18.27 9.83 -21.36
N GLY A 37 -17.79 11.00 -21.80
CA GLY A 37 -18.59 12.22 -21.91
C GLY A 37 -18.55 13.12 -20.66
N GLU A 38 -19.10 14.32 -20.78
CA GLU A 38 -19.20 15.31 -19.70
C GLU A 38 -20.60 15.93 -19.69
N GLY A 39 -21.16 16.15 -18.49
CA GLY A 39 -22.46 16.78 -18.32
C GLY A 39 -23.62 15.92 -18.83
N TRP A 40 -24.54 16.50 -19.61
CA TRP A 40 -25.73 15.80 -20.11
C TRP A 40 -25.44 14.75 -21.20
N ASN A 41 -24.22 14.73 -21.73
CA ASN A 41 -23.76 13.72 -22.69
C ASN A 41 -22.93 12.62 -22.01
N GLU A 42 -22.89 12.58 -20.68
CA GLU A 42 -22.21 11.52 -19.93
C GLU A 42 -22.90 10.16 -20.15
N ALA A 43 -22.10 9.15 -20.44
CA ALA A 43 -22.57 7.79 -20.65
C ALA A 43 -23.22 7.24 -19.37
N PHE A 44 -24.41 6.67 -19.51
CA PHE A 44 -25.12 6.10 -18.36
C PHE A 44 -24.42 4.88 -17.75
N LEU A 45 -23.68 4.12 -18.57
CA LEU A 45 -22.93 2.95 -18.11
C LEU A 45 -21.41 3.20 -18.26
N PRO A 46 -20.61 2.91 -17.22
CA PRO A 46 -19.17 2.98 -17.32
C PRO A 46 -18.61 1.88 -18.22
N THR A 47 -17.54 2.20 -18.92
CA THR A 47 -16.77 1.24 -19.72
C THR A 47 -15.63 0.67 -18.89
N ILE A 48 -15.45 -0.64 -18.95
CA ILE A 48 -14.33 -1.33 -18.31
C ILE A 48 -13.13 -1.31 -19.26
N LYS A 49 -12.01 -0.71 -18.84
CA LYS A 49 -10.74 -0.74 -19.56
C LYS A 49 -9.68 -1.49 -18.78
N ARG A 50 -8.87 -2.28 -19.49
CA ARG A 50 -7.72 -2.99 -18.93
C ARG A 50 -6.46 -2.14 -19.16
N ALA A 51 -5.77 -1.78 -18.10
CA ALA A 51 -4.52 -1.02 -18.17
C ALA A 51 -3.39 -1.76 -17.45
N GLU A 52 -2.18 -1.69 -18.01
CA GLU A 52 -0.97 -2.13 -17.32
C GLU A 52 -0.38 -0.96 -16.56
N ARG A 53 -0.38 -1.05 -15.23
CA ARG A 53 0.21 -0.03 -14.36
C ARG A 53 1.54 -0.53 -13.83
N VAL A 54 2.56 0.33 -13.85
CA VAL A 54 3.84 0.04 -13.19
C VAL A 54 3.61 -0.05 -11.69
N ILE A 55 4.02 -1.16 -11.07
CA ILE A 55 3.96 -1.31 -9.63
C ILE A 55 5.00 -0.37 -9.03
N GLU A 56 4.55 0.77 -8.54
CA GLU A 56 5.32 1.65 -7.67
C GLU A 56 5.57 0.91 -6.36
N ARG A 57 6.67 0.15 -6.30
CA ARG A 57 7.17 -0.35 -5.02
C ARG A 57 7.55 0.88 -4.22
N CYS A 58 6.90 1.07 -3.07
CA CYS A 58 7.28 2.09 -2.10
C CYS A 58 8.79 1.94 -1.85
N ALA A 59 9.59 2.93 -2.25
CA ALA A 59 11.04 2.86 -2.18
C ALA A 59 11.53 2.54 -0.75
N ASP A 60 10.76 3.00 0.24
CA ASP A 60 10.93 2.72 1.65
C ASP A 60 9.73 1.93 2.22
N PRO A 61 9.91 0.66 2.63
CA PRO A 61 8.87 -0.12 3.32
C PRO A 61 8.37 0.53 4.62
N SER A 62 9.24 1.31 5.28
CA SER A 62 8.95 2.09 6.48
C SER A 62 7.99 3.26 6.24
N GLN A 63 7.80 3.67 4.98
CA GLN A 63 6.84 4.70 4.59
C GLN A 63 5.52 4.13 4.07
N SER A 64 5.41 2.82 3.92
CA SER A 64 4.18 2.18 3.49
C SER A 64 3.02 2.54 4.44
N TYR A 65 1.80 2.58 3.90
CA TYR A 65 0.61 2.82 4.72
C TYR A 65 0.51 1.82 5.89
N ARG A 66 0.90 0.56 5.66
CA ARG A 66 0.86 -0.50 6.65
C ARG A 66 1.81 -0.22 7.81
N SER A 67 3.07 0.15 7.53
CA SER A 67 4.04 0.45 8.59
C SER A 67 3.68 1.70 9.38
N ARG A 68 3.11 2.73 8.74
CA ARG A 68 2.56 3.91 9.43
C ARG A 68 1.39 3.53 10.34
N LEU A 69 0.46 2.72 9.83
CA LEU A 69 -0.67 2.23 10.62
C LEU A 69 -0.20 1.43 11.83
N ASP A 70 0.75 0.51 11.64
CA ASP A 70 1.30 -0.31 12.73
C ASP A 70 1.98 0.56 13.79
N ARG A 71 2.70 1.61 13.37
CA ARG A 71 3.31 2.59 14.30
C ARG A 71 2.24 3.33 15.11
N ASP A 72 1.23 3.87 14.45
CA ASP A 72 0.16 4.64 15.10
C ASP A 72 -0.65 3.77 16.06
N VAL A 73 -0.96 2.53 15.66
CA VAL A 73 -1.63 1.54 16.52
C VAL A 73 -0.79 1.23 17.76
N ASN A 74 0.50 0.96 17.58
CA ASN A 74 1.40 0.69 18.71
C ASN A 74 1.51 1.89 19.65
N ALA A 75 1.58 3.11 19.12
CA ALA A 75 1.64 4.33 19.94
C ALA A 75 0.38 4.47 20.81
N VAL A 76 -0.81 4.28 20.24
CA VAL A 76 -2.08 4.39 20.97
C VAL A 76 -2.26 3.26 21.98
N VAL A 77 -1.88 2.03 21.62
CA VAL A 77 -1.96 0.87 22.52
C VAL A 77 -1.04 1.06 23.72
N ASN A 78 0.21 1.51 23.51
CA ASN A 78 1.13 1.80 24.61
C ASN A 78 0.60 2.94 25.48
N PHE A 79 0.09 4.01 24.85
CA PHE A 79 -0.48 5.14 25.57
C PHE A 79 -1.64 4.71 26.49
N LEU A 80 -2.55 3.87 25.98
CA LEU A 80 -3.64 3.29 26.77
C LEU A 80 -3.14 2.43 27.93
N SER A 81 -2.11 1.61 27.68
CA SER A 81 -1.52 0.80 28.73
C SER A 81 -0.89 1.64 29.84
N ASP A 82 -0.24 2.73 29.48
CA ASP A 82 0.46 3.61 30.42
C ASP A 82 -0.51 4.51 31.24
N HIS A 83 -1.66 4.91 30.66
CA HIS A 83 -2.56 5.90 31.26
C HIS A 83 -3.86 5.32 31.82
N CYS A 84 -4.27 4.12 31.39
CA CYS A 84 -5.54 3.50 31.79
C CYS A 84 -5.35 2.14 32.47
N ASP A 85 -4.13 1.78 32.87
CA ASP A 85 -3.78 0.50 33.51
C ASP A 85 -4.26 -0.74 32.71
N LEU A 86 -4.38 -0.61 31.39
CA LEU A 86 -4.83 -1.68 30.51
C LEU A 86 -3.66 -2.57 30.10
N THR A 87 -3.87 -3.89 30.09
CA THR A 87 -2.94 -4.79 29.39
C THR A 87 -2.91 -4.44 27.90
N ARG A 88 -1.79 -4.71 27.24
CA ARG A 88 -1.63 -4.42 25.80
C ARG A 88 -2.73 -5.04 24.94
N ASP A 89 -3.14 -6.26 25.30
CA ASP A 89 -4.22 -6.99 24.61
C ASP A 89 -5.59 -6.34 24.86
N ALA A 90 -5.86 -5.86 26.08
CA ALA A 90 -7.09 -5.14 26.39
C ALA A 90 -7.14 -3.79 25.66
N ALA A 91 -6.04 -3.05 25.64
CA ALA A 91 -5.92 -1.80 24.90
C ALA A 91 -6.12 -2.01 23.39
N SER A 92 -5.58 -3.08 22.82
CA SER A 92 -5.82 -3.45 21.42
C SER A 92 -7.30 -3.74 21.15
N LYS A 93 -7.98 -4.47 22.06
CA LYS A 93 -9.42 -4.74 21.93
C LYS A 93 -10.25 -3.46 21.98
N VAL A 94 -9.95 -2.54 22.91
CA VAL A 94 -10.64 -1.24 23.00
C VAL A 94 -10.47 -0.47 21.69
N LEU A 95 -9.27 -0.43 21.12
CA LEU A 95 -9.02 0.23 19.84
C LEU A 95 -9.80 -0.41 18.69
N ASP A 96 -9.83 -1.74 18.62
CA ASP A 96 -10.57 -2.47 17.59
C ASP A 96 -12.10 -2.28 17.76
N GLU A 97 -12.61 -2.25 18.99
CA GLU A 97 -14.01 -1.96 19.28
C GLU A 97 -14.40 -0.52 18.92
N ALA A 98 -13.58 0.47 19.28
CA ALA A 98 -13.81 1.87 18.93
C ALA A 98 -13.76 2.11 17.41
N SER A 99 -13.00 1.30 16.69
CA SER A 99 -12.84 1.39 15.23
C SER A 99 -13.81 0.49 14.46
N MET A 100 -14.66 -0.25 15.17
CA MET A 100 -15.53 -1.24 14.59
C MET A 100 -16.68 -0.60 13.80
N TRP A 101 -16.96 -1.17 12.64
CA TRP A 101 -18.18 -0.93 11.87
C TRP A 101 -19.26 -1.96 12.21
N GLN A 102 -18.88 -3.24 12.28
CA GLN A 102 -19.81 -4.35 12.51
C GLN A 102 -19.07 -5.58 13.06
N LYS A 103 -19.77 -6.48 13.75
CA LYS A 103 -19.27 -7.83 14.08
C LYS A 103 -19.77 -8.84 13.04
N THR A 104 -18.91 -9.73 12.56
CA THR A 104 -19.38 -10.88 11.76
C THR A 104 -20.25 -11.81 12.61
N LYS A 105 -20.96 -12.73 11.96
CA LYS A 105 -21.68 -13.82 12.65
C LYS A 105 -20.76 -14.68 13.54
N GLU A 106 -19.48 -14.75 13.19
CA GLU A 106 -18.43 -15.45 13.94
C GLU A 106 -17.77 -14.57 15.03
N GLY A 107 -18.24 -13.35 15.24
CA GLY A 107 -17.72 -12.43 16.25
C GLY A 107 -16.44 -11.68 15.86
N ARG A 108 -15.96 -11.80 14.62
CA ARG A 108 -14.78 -11.04 14.16
C ARG A 108 -15.14 -9.57 13.92
N PRO A 109 -14.36 -8.60 14.40
CA PRO A 109 -14.63 -7.20 14.17
C PRO A 109 -14.29 -6.79 12.73
N LEU A 110 -15.24 -6.21 12.00
CA LEU A 110 -14.97 -5.48 10.77
C LEU A 110 -14.56 -4.07 11.13
N ILE A 111 -13.31 -3.72 10.82
CA ILE A 111 -12.74 -2.43 11.14
C ILE A 111 -12.91 -1.46 9.98
N ASP A 112 -13.52 -0.31 10.25
CA ASP A 112 -13.60 0.78 9.27
C ASP A 112 -12.31 1.59 9.30
N ARG A 113 -11.63 1.66 8.14
CA ARG A 113 -10.37 2.36 7.97
C ARG A 113 -10.46 3.86 8.28
N ARG A 114 -11.57 4.51 7.92
CA ARG A 114 -11.80 5.94 8.17
C ARG A 114 -12.06 6.19 9.64
N ARG A 115 -12.84 5.33 10.30
CA ARG A 115 -13.04 5.39 11.77
C ARG A 115 -11.73 5.17 12.50
N ARG A 116 -10.99 4.12 12.18
CA ARG A 116 -9.68 3.82 12.80
C ARG A 116 -8.73 5.00 12.71
N LYS A 117 -8.65 5.67 11.55
CA LYS A 117 -7.81 6.87 11.39
C LYS A 117 -8.22 8.02 12.34
N ARG A 118 -9.52 8.24 12.55
CA ARG A 118 -10.02 9.26 13.48
C ARG A 118 -9.75 8.87 14.93
N VAL A 119 -10.00 7.61 15.28
CA VAL A 119 -9.72 7.08 16.62
C VAL A 119 -8.25 7.27 16.96
N LEU A 120 -7.34 6.78 16.10
CA LEU A 120 -5.89 6.89 16.32
C LEU A 120 -5.43 8.34 16.51
N ARG A 121 -5.98 9.29 15.74
CA ARG A 121 -5.63 10.71 15.85
C ARG A 121 -6.13 11.35 17.14
N ASN A 122 -7.33 10.99 17.58
CA ASN A 122 -8.01 11.69 18.67
C ASN A 122 -7.80 11.04 20.04
N MET A 123 -7.43 9.76 20.06
CA MET A 123 -7.29 8.95 21.27
C MET A 123 -6.48 9.62 22.39
N PRO A 124 -5.25 10.10 22.12
CA PRO A 124 -4.43 10.70 23.18
C PRO A 124 -5.09 11.93 23.83
N GLY A 125 -5.74 12.77 23.02
CA GLY A 125 -6.44 13.97 23.52
C GLY A 125 -7.70 13.63 24.31
N VAL A 126 -8.47 12.64 23.86
CA VAL A 126 -9.68 12.18 24.57
C VAL A 126 -9.31 11.61 25.93
N VAL A 127 -8.34 10.70 25.99
CA VAL A 127 -7.92 10.09 27.26
C VAL A 127 -7.30 11.11 28.20
N ALA A 128 -6.45 12.03 27.71
CA ALA A 128 -5.92 13.11 28.55
C ALA A 128 -7.04 13.96 29.17
N THR A 129 -8.11 14.21 28.42
CA THR A 129 -9.29 14.94 28.91
C THR A 129 -10.06 14.12 29.96
N LEU A 130 -10.22 12.82 29.75
CA LEU A 130 -10.90 11.91 30.69
C LEU A 130 -10.13 11.76 32.01
N VAL A 131 -8.81 11.59 31.92
CA VAL A 131 -7.92 11.54 33.10
C VAL A 131 -8.00 12.86 33.88
N ALA A 132 -7.97 14.00 33.18
CA ALA A 132 -8.14 15.32 33.82
C ALA A 132 -9.52 15.49 34.47
N ALA A 133 -10.55 14.82 33.95
CA ALA A 133 -11.90 14.80 34.51
C ALA A 133 -12.07 13.79 35.66
N GLY A 134 -11.01 13.03 36.03
CA GLY A 134 -11.06 12.00 37.07
C GLY A 134 -11.83 10.75 36.65
N VAL A 135 -12.04 10.55 35.35
CA VAL A 135 -12.60 9.31 34.81
C VAL A 135 -11.44 8.33 34.61
N PRO A 136 -11.45 7.16 35.28
CA PRO A 136 -10.44 6.13 35.07
C PRO A 136 -10.51 5.54 33.65
#